data_AF-A0A1F9ABL6-F1
#
_entry.id   AF-A0A1F9ABL6-F1
#
_cell.length_a   1.000
_cell.length_b   1.000
_cell.length_c   1.000
_cell.angle_alpha   90.00
_cell.angle_beta   90.00
_cell.angle_gamma   90.00
#
_symmetry.space_group_name_H-M   'P 1'
#
loop_
_entity.id
_entity.type
_entity.pdbx_description
1 polymer ?
#
loop_
_entity_poly.entity_id
_entity_poly.type
_entity_poly.pdbx_seq_one_letter_code
_entity_poly.pdbx_strand_id
1 'polypeptide(L)'
;MRSLTFSILCTLLLMGCGYQMMGRETHVPSGLTSLAIPTFVNQTLEPGIEIFFTQGFLREFINDQRLKVVGREQASATLEGVIKDFQIYSVSYDASGLVQEYLTTVTVDLILKRQSGEIIWAERDLSETRW
;
A
#
# COMPACT_ATOMS: atom_id res chain seq x y z
N MET A 1 -11.67 -29.99 -46.76
CA MET A 1 -12.34 -29.98 -45.44
C MET A 1 -11.37 -30.00 -44.25
N ARG A 2 -10.26 -30.79 -44.25
CA ARG A 2 -9.23 -30.79 -43.18
C ARG A 2 -8.45 -29.47 -43.01
N SER A 3 -8.32 -28.68 -44.08
CA SER A 3 -7.65 -27.37 -44.07
C SER A 3 -8.47 -26.28 -43.37
N LEU A 4 -9.81 -26.32 -43.47
CA LEU A 4 -10.70 -25.35 -42.82
C LEU A 4 -10.73 -25.53 -41.30
N THR A 5 -10.71 -26.78 -40.82
CA THR A 5 -10.65 -27.08 -39.38
C THR A 5 -9.35 -26.61 -38.74
N PHE A 6 -8.23 -26.67 -39.47
CA PHE A 6 -6.93 -26.18 -38.96
C PHE A 6 -6.91 -24.64 -38.85
N SER A 7 -7.54 -23.95 -39.81
CA SER A 7 -7.64 -22.49 -39.79
C SER A 7 -8.51 -21.98 -38.63
N ILE A 8 -9.62 -22.66 -38.33
CA ILE A 8 -10.53 -22.30 -37.23
C ILE A 8 -9.85 -22.50 -35.86
N LEU A 9 -9.07 -23.57 -35.71
CA LEU A 9 -8.32 -23.83 -34.48
C LEU A 9 -7.25 -22.76 -34.22
N CYS A 10 -6.57 -22.28 -35.27
CA CYS A 10 -5.58 -21.21 -35.17
C CYS A 10 -6.18 -19.86 -34.75
N THR A 11 -7.38 -19.51 -35.22
CA THR A 11 -8.04 -18.26 -34.83
C THR A 11 -8.52 -18.28 -33.37
N LEU A 12 -8.89 -19.45 -32.85
CA LEU A 12 -9.32 -19.62 -31.46
C LEU A 12 -8.15 -19.44 -30.47
N LEU A 13 -6.93 -19.82 -30.86
CA LEU A 13 -5.70 -19.64 -30.07
C LEU A 13 -5.25 -18.17 -29.94
N LEU A 14 -5.71 -17.29 -30.83
CA LEU A 14 -5.41 -15.84 -30.81
C LEU A 14 -6.44 -15.04 -30.00
N MET A 15 -7.53 -15.65 -29.54
CA MET A 15 -8.52 -15.06 -28.62
C MET A 15 -8.16 -15.30 -27.15
N GLY A 16 -6.88 -15.18 -26.79
CA GLY A 16 -6.52 -15.02 -25.39
C GLY A 16 -7.13 -13.72 -24.87
N CYS A 17 -7.79 -13.77 -23.71
CA CYS A 17 -8.23 -12.54 -23.03
C CYS A 17 -7.03 -11.61 -22.96
N GLY A 18 -7.12 -10.42 -23.55
CA GLY A 18 -6.04 -9.44 -23.60
C GLY A 18 -5.71 -8.94 -22.19
N TYR A 19 -5.03 -9.78 -21.40
CA TYR A 19 -4.45 -9.43 -20.12
C TYR A 19 -3.33 -8.44 -20.41
N GLN A 20 -3.71 -7.17 -20.47
CA GLN A 20 -2.76 -6.08 -20.39
C GLN A 20 -2.20 -6.11 -18.96
N MET A 21 -0.88 -6.05 -18.83
CA MET A 21 -0.25 -5.86 -17.52
C MET A 21 -0.71 -4.51 -16.94
N MET A 22 -1.78 -4.53 -16.15
CA MET A 22 -2.12 -3.41 -15.29
C MET A 22 -1.05 -3.35 -14.19
N GLY A 23 -0.27 -2.26 -14.17
CA GLY A 23 0.82 -2.09 -13.21
C GLY A 23 1.89 -1.10 -13.65
N ARG A 24 1.99 -0.80 -14.96
CA ARG A 24 2.92 0.23 -15.46
C ARG A 24 2.35 1.64 -15.51
N GLU A 25 1.03 1.79 -15.54
CA GLU A 25 0.34 3.08 -15.44
C GLU A 25 -0.17 3.26 -14.01
N THR A 26 0.75 3.54 -13.11
CA THR A 26 0.42 3.97 -11.76
C THR A 26 0.58 5.47 -11.75
N HIS A 27 -0.52 6.18 -11.96
CA HIS A 27 -0.57 7.64 -12.00
C HIS A 27 -0.17 8.21 -10.64
N VAL A 28 1.14 8.40 -10.43
CA VAL A 28 1.63 9.43 -9.52
C VAL A 28 0.95 10.72 -9.98
N PRO A 29 0.22 11.43 -9.09
CA PRO A 29 -0.44 12.67 -9.45
C PRO A 29 0.52 13.61 -10.16
N SER A 30 0.05 14.26 -11.22
CA SER A 30 0.88 15.08 -12.09
C SER A 30 1.65 16.15 -11.28
N GLY A 31 2.93 16.30 -11.61
CA GLY A 31 3.83 17.27 -10.99
C GLY A 31 4.39 16.88 -9.62
N LEU A 32 4.15 15.66 -9.12
CA LEU A 32 4.86 15.15 -7.94
C LEU A 32 6.16 14.46 -8.35
N THR A 33 7.26 14.93 -7.79
CA THR A 33 8.62 14.39 -8.05
C THR A 33 9.31 13.95 -6.77
N SER A 34 8.92 14.51 -5.63
CA SER A 34 9.49 14.21 -4.33
C SER A 34 8.42 14.15 -3.24
N LEU A 35 8.63 13.27 -2.26
CA LEU A 35 7.70 13.00 -1.17
C LEU A 35 8.42 13.09 0.18
N ALA A 36 7.79 13.73 1.15
CA ALA A 36 8.15 13.62 2.56
C ALA A 36 7.17 12.70 3.28
N ILE A 37 7.70 11.82 4.12
CA ILE A 37 6.91 10.95 5.00
C ILE A 37 7.36 11.27 6.43
N PRO A 38 6.68 12.19 7.13
CA PRO A 38 6.91 12.45 8.53
C PRO A 38 6.55 11.22 9.38
N THR A 39 7.02 11.21 10.62
CA THR A 39 6.60 10.18 11.58
C THR A 39 5.09 10.15 11.71
N PHE A 40 4.52 8.94 11.62
CA PHE A 40 3.09 8.73 11.81
C PHE A 40 2.67 9.16 13.22
N VAL A 41 1.45 9.67 13.35
CA VAL A 41 0.88 9.99 14.66
C VAL A 41 0.26 8.72 15.24
N ASN A 42 0.71 8.32 16.42
CA ASN A 42 0.14 7.19 17.15
C ASN A 42 -1.01 7.66 18.05
N GLN A 43 -2.23 7.20 17.78
CA GLN A 43 -3.40 7.39 18.65
C GLN A 43 -3.81 6.11 19.37
N THR A 44 -2.98 5.07 19.29
CA THR A 44 -3.21 3.78 19.94
C THR A 44 -2.48 3.72 21.28
N LEU A 45 -2.65 2.60 22.00
CA LEU A 45 -1.91 2.32 23.23
C LEU A 45 -0.62 1.54 22.99
N GLU A 46 -0.30 1.19 21.73
CA GLU A 46 0.88 0.40 21.37
C GLU A 46 2.10 1.32 21.23
N PRO A 47 3.09 1.27 22.14
CA PRO A 47 4.22 2.19 22.11
C PRO A 47 5.18 1.90 20.94
N GLY A 48 5.61 2.95 20.23
CA GLY A 48 6.63 2.82 19.18
C GLY A 48 6.11 2.29 17.84
N ILE A 49 4.83 1.95 17.73
CA ILE A 49 4.20 1.50 16.48
C ILE A 49 4.36 2.53 15.35
N GLU A 50 4.38 3.82 15.67
CA GLU A 50 4.65 4.89 14.71
C GLU A 50 5.98 4.72 13.97
N ILE A 51 7.01 4.17 14.63
CA ILE A 51 8.31 3.93 14.03
C ILE A 51 8.20 2.83 12.98
N PHE A 52 7.54 1.71 13.31
CA PHE A 52 7.36 0.59 12.39
C PHE A 52 6.60 1.00 11.13
N PHE A 53 5.50 1.73 11.30
CA PHE A 53 4.72 2.24 10.17
C PHE A 53 5.52 3.23 9.34
N THR A 54 6.14 4.23 9.96
CA THR A 54 6.95 5.22 9.24
C THR A 54 8.06 4.54 8.43
N GLN A 55 8.78 3.59 9.02
CA GLN A 55 9.86 2.86 8.34
C GLN A 55 9.33 1.95 7.22
N GLY A 56 8.18 1.31 7.42
CA GLY A 56 7.52 0.51 6.38
C GLY A 56 7.18 1.35 5.16
N PHE A 57 6.49 2.49 5.37
CA PHE A 57 6.14 3.40 4.28
C PHE A 57 7.38 4.00 3.62
N LEU A 58 8.38 4.46 4.39
CA LEU A 58 9.65 4.94 3.83
C LEU A 58 10.29 3.88 2.92
N ARG A 59 10.36 2.62 3.38
CA ARG A 59 10.97 1.52 2.63
C ARG A 59 10.23 1.24 1.33
N GLU A 60 8.90 1.17 1.36
CA GLU A 60 8.09 0.93 0.16
C GLU A 60 8.31 2.03 -0.89
N PHE A 61 8.26 3.31 -0.50
CA PHE A 61 8.47 4.40 -1.44
C PHE A 61 9.92 4.53 -1.94
N ILE A 62 10.91 4.20 -1.10
CA ILE A 62 12.32 4.12 -1.53
C ILE A 62 12.52 2.99 -2.54
N ASN A 63 11.92 1.83 -2.31
CA ASN A 63 12.02 0.66 -3.20
C ASN A 63 11.29 0.88 -4.53
N ASP A 64 10.15 1.55 -4.50
CA ASP A 64 9.31 1.83 -5.65
C ASP A 64 9.92 2.86 -6.63
N GLN A 65 10.78 3.76 -6.16
CA GLN A 65 11.60 4.71 -6.95
C GLN A 65 10.84 5.72 -7.84
N ARG A 66 9.51 5.69 -7.92
CA ARG A 66 8.73 6.67 -8.71
C ARG A 66 8.77 8.08 -8.13
N LEU A 67 8.94 8.21 -6.81
CA LEU A 67 9.06 9.47 -6.08
C LEU A 67 10.33 9.48 -5.25
N LYS A 68 11.07 10.61 -5.28
CA LYS A 68 12.25 10.75 -4.43
C LYS A 68 11.83 11.09 -3.00
N VAL A 69 12.15 10.21 -2.04
CA VAL A 69 11.93 10.51 -0.62
C VAL A 69 12.95 11.53 -0.14
N VAL A 70 12.48 12.67 0.38
CA VAL A 70 13.31 13.80 0.84
C VAL A 70 12.72 14.42 2.13
N GLY A 71 13.47 15.32 2.76
CA GLY A 71 12.95 16.10 3.90
C GLY A 71 11.80 17.04 3.51
N ARG A 72 10.94 17.38 4.47
CA ARG A 72 9.71 18.16 4.27
C ARG A 72 9.91 19.45 3.47
N GLU A 73 10.96 20.20 3.73
CA GLU A 73 11.26 21.48 3.05
C GLU A 73 11.54 21.34 1.54
N GLN A 74 11.98 20.16 1.10
CA GLN A 74 12.38 19.88 -0.29
C GLN A 74 11.35 19.02 -1.03
N ALA A 75 10.29 18.60 -0.35
CA ALA A 75 9.31 17.68 -0.87
C ALA A 75 8.18 18.42 -1.62
N SER A 76 7.83 17.94 -2.80
CA SER A 76 6.68 18.46 -3.57
C SER A 76 5.33 18.11 -2.93
N ALA A 77 5.28 17.01 -2.18
CA ALA A 77 4.15 16.60 -1.36
C ALA A 77 4.59 15.94 -0.05
N THR A 78 3.69 15.92 0.92
CA THR A 78 3.85 15.23 2.21
C THR A 78 2.75 14.18 2.35
N LEU A 79 3.13 12.94 2.68
CA LEU A 79 2.21 11.88 3.08
C LEU A 79 2.16 11.83 4.61
N GLU A 80 1.02 12.22 5.18
CA GLU A 80 0.77 12.21 6.61
C GLU A 80 -0.08 11.00 6.97
N GLY A 81 0.25 10.33 8.07
CA GLY A 81 -0.47 9.16 8.54
C GLY A 81 -0.79 9.24 10.02
N VAL A 82 -1.98 8.76 10.40
CA VAL A 82 -2.43 8.64 11.77
C VAL A 82 -2.87 7.20 12.01
N ILE A 83 -2.25 6.52 12.98
CA ILE A 83 -2.62 5.17 13.39
C ILE A 83 -3.76 5.31 14.39
N LYS A 84 -4.97 4.94 13.95
CA LYS A 84 -6.22 5.13 14.67
C LYS A 84 -6.49 4.01 15.66
N ASP A 85 -6.22 2.78 15.24
CA ASP A 85 -6.46 1.59 16.03
C ASP A 85 -5.42 0.51 15.71
N PHE A 86 -5.07 -0.27 16.72
CA PHE A 86 -4.19 -1.42 16.60
C PHE A 86 -4.64 -2.50 17.57
N GLN A 87 -5.08 -3.62 17.03
CA GLN A 87 -5.65 -4.73 17.79
C GLN A 87 -4.90 -6.02 17.45
N ILE A 88 -4.51 -6.77 18.48
CA ILE A 88 -3.87 -8.07 18.34
C ILE A 88 -4.63 -9.11 19.17
N TYR A 89 -5.06 -10.19 18.51
CA TYR A 89 -5.81 -11.28 19.14
C TYR A 89 -5.11 -12.61 18.91
N SER A 90 -4.98 -13.42 19.95
CA SER A 90 -4.53 -14.81 19.82
C SER A 90 -5.66 -15.66 19.24
N VAL A 91 -5.41 -16.35 18.12
CA VAL A 91 -6.44 -17.15 17.44
C VAL A 91 -6.25 -18.65 17.57
N SER A 92 -5.03 -19.10 17.89
CA SER A 92 -4.74 -20.51 18.11
C SER A 92 -3.66 -20.71 19.18
N TYR A 93 -3.74 -21.84 19.88
CA TYR A 93 -2.82 -22.25 20.94
C TYR A 93 -2.32 -23.67 20.69
N ASP A 94 -1.09 -23.98 21.10
CA ASP A 94 -0.57 -25.35 21.10
C ASP A 94 -1.02 -26.17 22.32
N ALA A 95 -0.65 -27.46 22.35
CA ALA A 95 -0.98 -28.35 23.45
C ALA A 95 -0.36 -27.94 24.80
N SER A 96 0.63 -27.04 24.79
CA SER A 96 1.24 -26.45 25.99
C SER A 96 0.62 -25.11 26.41
N GLY A 97 -0.32 -24.59 25.63
CA GLY A 97 -1.00 -23.32 25.87
C GLY A 97 -0.25 -22.09 25.34
N LEU A 98 0.76 -22.27 24.49
CA LEU A 98 1.45 -21.16 23.82
C LEU A 98 0.69 -20.73 22.57
N VAL A 99 0.62 -19.42 22.33
CA VAL A 99 -0.05 -18.85 21.15
C VAL A 99 0.72 -19.23 19.89
N GLN A 100 0.03 -19.79 18.89
CA GLN A 100 0.61 -20.15 17.60
C GLN A 100 0.40 -19.06 16.54
N GLU A 101 -0.75 -18.38 16.57
CA GLU A 101 -1.11 -17.38 15.56
C GLU A 101 -1.76 -16.15 16.19
N TYR A 102 -1.49 -14.99 15.59
CA TYR A 102 -2.04 -13.71 16.02
C TYR A 102 -2.78 -13.03 14.86
N LEU A 103 -4.05 -12.70 15.08
CA LEU A 103 -4.80 -11.84 14.19
C LEU A 103 -4.50 -10.38 14.58
N THR A 104 -3.82 -9.66 13.70
CA THR A 104 -3.52 -8.24 13.85
C THR A 104 -4.41 -7.43 12.93
N THR A 105 -5.15 -6.46 13.48
CA THR A 105 -5.93 -5.49 12.71
C THR A 105 -5.43 -4.09 13.00
N VAL A 106 -5.21 -3.31 11.95
CA VAL A 106 -4.77 -1.92 12.07
C VAL A 106 -5.69 -1.03 11.27
N THR A 107 -6.07 0.10 11.85
CA THR A 107 -6.79 1.18 11.16
C THR A 107 -5.91 2.42 11.07
N VAL A 108 -5.76 2.97 9.86
CA VAL A 108 -4.96 4.16 9.59
C VAL A 108 -5.73 5.20 8.78
N ASP A 109 -5.56 6.47 9.13
CA ASP A 109 -5.91 7.59 8.25
C ASP A 109 -4.67 8.03 7.49
N LEU A 110 -4.78 8.26 6.19
CA LEU A 110 -3.69 8.70 5.33
C LEU A 110 -4.11 9.94 4.53
N ILE A 111 -3.22 10.93 4.45
CA ILE A 111 -3.46 12.15 3.67
C ILE A 111 -2.21 12.52 2.89
N LEU A 112 -2.37 12.70 1.58
CA LEU A 112 -1.34 13.24 0.69
C LEU A 112 -1.63 14.72 0.39
N LYS A 113 -0.70 15.60 0.78
CA LYS A 113 -0.84 17.05 0.60
C LYS A 113 0.30 17.62 -0.23
N ARG A 114 0.03 18.57 -1.13
CA ARG A 114 1.09 19.38 -1.76
C ARG A 114 1.73 20.31 -0.73
N GLN A 115 2.91 20.83 -1.08
CA GLN A 115 3.54 21.89 -0.31
C GLN A 115 2.65 23.14 -0.15
N SER A 116 1.74 23.40 -1.10
CA SER A 116 0.74 24.49 -1.01
C SER A 116 -0.33 24.28 0.07
N GLY A 117 -0.42 23.08 0.67
CA GLY A 117 -1.47 22.68 1.60
C GLY A 117 -2.69 22.03 0.94
N GLU A 118 -2.74 21.99 -0.40
CA GLU A 118 -3.80 21.30 -1.15
C GLU A 118 -3.77 19.79 -0.85
N ILE A 119 -4.92 19.22 -0.47
CA ILE A 119 -5.08 17.77 -0.29
C ILE A 119 -5.32 17.15 -1.66
N ILE A 120 -4.38 16.31 -2.11
CA ILE A 120 -4.45 15.61 -3.40
C ILE A 120 -5.23 14.31 -3.24
N TRP A 121 -5.04 13.64 -2.11
CA TRP A 121 -5.68 12.37 -1.80
C TRP A 121 -5.78 12.21 -0.30
N ALA A 122 -6.85 11.57 0.15
CA ALA A 122 -7.04 11.19 1.53
C ALA A 122 -7.82 9.88 1.58
N GLU A 123 -7.41 9.00 2.50
CA GLU A 123 -8.12 7.78 2.85
C GLU A 123 -8.36 7.79 4.35
N ARG A 124 -9.58 7.45 4.75
CA ARG A 124 -9.99 7.47 6.14
C ARG A 124 -10.40 6.08 6.55
N ASP A 125 -10.07 5.72 7.78
CA ASP A 125 -10.42 4.43 8.37
C ASP A 125 -9.96 3.24 7.50
N LEU A 126 -8.78 3.36 6.85
CA LEU A 126 -8.19 2.26 6.09
C LEU A 126 -7.83 1.15 7.06
N SER A 127 -8.53 0.03 6.96
CA SER A 127 -8.35 -1.12 7.84
C SER A 127 -7.74 -2.30 7.10
N GLU A 128 -6.68 -2.86 7.67
CA GLU A 128 -6.06 -4.10 7.18
C GLU A 128 -5.93 -5.12 8.31
N THR A 129 -6.21 -6.39 7.99
CA THR A 129 -6.14 -7.51 8.94
C THR A 129 -5.18 -8.57 8.41
N ARG A 130 -4.26 -9.04 9.26
CA ARG A 130 -3.24 -10.05 8.95
C ARG A 130 -3.20 -11.14 10.01
N TRP A 131 -2.89 -12.37 9.59
CA TRP A 131 -2.74 -13.58 10.41
C TRP A 131 -1.27 -13.89 10.66
#